data_AF-A0A1G2Z270-F1
#
_entry.id   AF-A0A1G2Z270-F1
#
_cell.length_a   1.000
_cell.length_b   1.000
_cell.length_c   1.000
_cell.angle_alpha   90.00
_cell.angle_beta   90.00
_cell.angle_gamma   90.00
#
_symmetry.space_group_name_H-M   'P 1'
#
loop_
_entity.id
_entity.type
_entity.pdbx_description
1 polymer ?
#
loop_
_entity_poly.entity_id
_entity_poly.type
_entity_poly.pdbx_seq_one_letter_code
_entity_poly.pdbx_strand_id
1 'polypeptide(L)'
;MFAACAALALFGLGCSRSLENRPKDVQVVIEGPGGFPLEMAGRWKADGPGWELVFAPDGRVLSAVLDFGQVEVVPGRTTTIPTKSGGKGVFTPGAWTVHYLPATRQLTVRIVMAHVRVEMAGNAIEGASTDVFVGPVEGAAGVWETQWTTFTRYKARTASRTSVDLSTEGLDGQTQPVTFRKTAD
;
A
#
# COMPACT_ATOMS: atom_id res chain seq x y z
N MET A 1 -2.61 -67.41 -32.39
CA MET A 1 -3.73 -66.63 -32.96
C MET A 1 -4.14 -65.60 -31.92
N PHE A 2 -3.99 -64.30 -32.26
CA PHE A 2 -4.57 -63.09 -31.64
C PHE A 2 -4.28 -62.80 -30.15
N ALA A 3 -4.05 -61.57 -29.69
CA ALA A 3 -3.75 -60.28 -30.30
C ALA A 3 -3.28 -59.37 -29.15
N ALA A 4 -2.28 -58.53 -29.41
CA ALA A 4 -1.85 -57.46 -28.54
C ALA A 4 -2.95 -56.39 -28.39
N CYS A 5 -3.02 -55.72 -27.24
CA CYS A 5 -3.54 -54.36 -27.17
C CYS A 5 -2.89 -53.59 -26.00
N ALA A 6 -1.85 -52.85 -26.34
CA ALA A 6 -1.30 -51.78 -25.53
C ALA A 6 -2.12 -50.50 -25.79
N ALA A 7 -2.62 -49.86 -24.74
CA ALA A 7 -3.19 -48.51 -24.79
C ALA A 7 -2.43 -47.66 -23.76
N LEU A 8 -1.34 -47.03 -24.19
CA LEU A 8 -1.22 -45.62 -24.59
C LEU A 8 -1.73 -44.61 -23.54
N ALA A 9 -0.73 -43.90 -23.00
CA ALA A 9 -0.76 -42.73 -22.16
C ALA A 9 -1.87 -41.71 -22.48
N LEU A 10 -2.65 -41.38 -21.45
CA LEU A 10 -3.34 -40.10 -21.37
C LEU A 10 -2.39 -39.10 -20.71
N PHE A 11 -1.75 -38.28 -21.55
CA PHE A 11 -1.11 -37.04 -21.13
C PHE A 11 -2.19 -36.17 -20.49
N GLY A 12 -2.12 -36.04 -19.16
CA GLY A 12 -2.83 -34.99 -18.46
C GLY A 12 -2.36 -33.66 -19.02
N LEU A 13 -3.24 -33.00 -19.76
CA LEU A 13 -3.18 -31.59 -20.10
C LEU A 13 -3.20 -30.81 -18.79
N GLY A 14 -2.04 -30.70 -18.14
CA GLY A 14 -1.80 -29.72 -17.12
C GLY A 14 -1.95 -28.36 -17.78
N CYS A 15 -3.12 -27.75 -17.61
CA CYS A 15 -3.32 -26.34 -17.90
C CYS A 15 -2.37 -25.55 -16.99
N SER A 16 -1.14 -25.34 -17.46
CA SER A 16 -0.24 -24.30 -16.97
C SER A 16 -0.93 -22.97 -17.22
N ARG A 17 -1.81 -22.55 -16.29
CA ARG A 17 -2.28 -21.17 -16.26
C ARG A 17 -1.03 -20.32 -16.02
N SER A 18 -0.55 -19.72 -17.10
CA SER A 18 0.48 -18.69 -17.11
C SER A 18 0.20 -17.70 -15.96
N LEU A 19 1.05 -17.74 -14.93
CA LEU A 19 1.11 -16.78 -13.82
C LEU A 19 1.86 -15.51 -14.27
N GLU A 20 1.67 -15.11 -15.52
CA GLU A 20 2.49 -14.11 -16.18
C GLU A 20 1.70 -12.81 -16.29
N ASN A 21 2.27 -11.77 -15.67
CA ASN A 21 1.85 -10.37 -15.74
C ASN A 21 0.53 -9.98 -15.06
N ARG A 22 0.30 -10.40 -13.80
CA ARG A 22 -0.41 -9.48 -12.90
C ARG A 22 0.59 -8.42 -12.43
N PRO A 23 0.33 -7.11 -12.66
CA PRO A 23 0.97 -6.07 -11.89
C PRO A 23 0.82 -6.45 -10.41
N LYS A 24 1.95 -6.70 -9.73
CA LYS A 24 1.92 -6.96 -8.29
C LYS A 24 1.82 -5.60 -7.61
N ASP A 25 0.65 -4.98 -7.69
CA ASP A 25 0.38 -3.67 -7.10
C ASP A 25 0.68 -3.67 -5.59
N VAL A 26 0.58 -4.86 -4.97
CA VAL A 26 1.06 -5.14 -3.62
C VAL A 26 1.92 -6.39 -3.63
N GLN A 27 3.14 -6.28 -3.11
CA GLN A 27 4.02 -7.40 -2.83
C GLN A 27 3.93 -7.76 -1.34
N VAL A 28 3.66 -9.02 -1.02
CA VAL A 28 3.70 -9.53 0.36
C VAL A 28 4.91 -10.44 0.50
N VAL A 29 5.73 -10.19 1.51
CA VAL A 29 6.90 -10.99 1.88
C VAL A 29 6.73 -11.44 3.32
N ILE A 30 6.88 -12.74 3.57
CA ILE A 30 6.82 -13.33 4.91
C ILE A 30 8.13 -14.08 5.13
N GLU A 31 8.89 -13.70 6.14
CA GLU A 31 10.17 -14.32 6.45
C GLU A 31 9.99 -15.56 7.34
N GLY A 32 10.28 -16.74 6.79
CA GLY A 32 10.20 -18.01 7.51
C GLY A 32 8.93 -18.81 7.21
N PRO A 33 8.70 -19.93 7.92
CA PRO A 33 7.55 -20.78 7.70
C PRO A 33 6.27 -20.12 8.22
N GLY A 34 5.18 -20.20 7.45
CA GLY A 34 3.87 -19.72 7.86
C GLY A 34 3.18 -18.87 6.80
N GLY A 35 2.07 -18.26 7.20
CA GLY A 35 1.30 -17.31 6.41
C GLY A 35 1.16 -15.97 7.13
N PHE A 36 0.55 -15.00 6.47
CA PHE A 36 0.15 -13.76 7.12
C PHE A 36 -0.93 -14.09 8.17
N PRO A 37 -0.82 -13.63 9.43
CA PRO A 37 -1.76 -14.03 10.47
C PRO A 37 -3.19 -13.55 10.15
N LEU A 38 -4.19 -14.41 10.31
CA LEU A 38 -5.58 -14.07 9.98
C LEU A 38 -6.12 -12.94 10.87
N GLU A 39 -5.66 -12.88 12.12
CA GLU A 39 -5.97 -11.81 13.06
C GLU A 39 -5.46 -10.44 12.60
N MET A 40 -4.56 -10.38 11.62
CA MET A 40 -4.09 -9.12 11.03
C MET A 40 -5.01 -8.57 9.94
N ALA A 41 -5.87 -9.42 9.36
CA ALA A 41 -6.82 -8.99 8.34
C ALA A 41 -7.87 -8.04 8.92
N GLY A 42 -8.33 -7.07 8.12
CA GLY A 42 -9.33 -6.07 8.51
C GLY A 42 -8.77 -4.65 8.47
N ARG A 43 -9.57 -3.71 8.98
CA ARG A 43 -9.25 -2.28 8.98
C ARG A 43 -8.46 -1.87 10.22
N TRP A 44 -7.42 -1.07 10.00
CA TRP A 44 -6.51 -0.53 10.99
C TRP A 44 -6.45 0.98 10.85
N LYS A 45 -6.72 1.70 11.93
CA LYS A 45 -6.78 3.16 11.95
C LYS A 45 -5.76 3.73 12.91
N ALA A 46 -5.03 4.76 12.48
CA ALA A 46 -4.08 5.45 13.35
C ALA A 46 -4.79 6.22 14.47
N ASP A 47 -4.22 6.18 15.68
CA ASP A 47 -4.55 7.03 16.84
C ASP A 47 -3.98 8.44 16.59
N GLY A 48 -4.48 9.12 15.55
CA GLY A 48 -3.94 10.40 15.09
C GLY A 48 -4.45 10.74 13.70
N PRO A 49 -3.86 11.75 13.05
CA PRO A 49 -4.23 12.11 11.70
C PRO A 49 -4.08 10.94 10.71
N GLY A 50 -5.22 10.51 10.19
CA GLY A 50 -5.42 10.35 8.74
C GLY A 50 -5.00 9.06 8.07
N TRP A 51 -4.19 8.23 8.70
CA TRP A 51 -3.89 6.92 8.14
C TRP A 51 -4.92 5.88 8.54
N GLU A 52 -5.39 5.16 7.53
CA GLU A 52 -6.17 3.94 7.69
C GLU A 52 -5.68 2.94 6.65
N LEU A 53 -5.55 1.67 7.03
CA LEU A 53 -5.11 0.59 6.16
C LEU A 53 -6.09 -0.57 6.27
N VAL A 54 -6.42 -1.20 5.15
CA VAL A 54 -7.25 -2.41 5.14
C VAL A 54 -6.41 -3.57 4.65
N PHE A 55 -6.18 -4.59 5.48
CA PHE A 55 -5.45 -5.80 5.09
C PHE A 55 -6.41 -6.93 4.71
N ALA A 56 -6.09 -7.65 3.65
CA ALA A 56 -6.67 -8.94 3.32
C ALA A 56 -6.07 -10.07 4.18
N PRO A 57 -6.74 -11.24 4.27
CA PRO A 57 -6.21 -12.43 4.94
C PRO A 57 -4.84 -12.92 4.45
N ASP A 58 -4.46 -12.58 3.21
CA ASP A 58 -3.17 -12.95 2.63
C ASP A 58 -2.07 -11.89 2.85
N GLY A 59 -2.36 -10.84 3.63
CA GLY A 59 -1.44 -9.76 3.94
C GLY A 59 -1.38 -8.62 2.92
N ARG A 60 -2.13 -8.70 1.81
CA ARG A 60 -2.20 -7.56 0.88
C ARG A 60 -2.95 -6.40 1.51
N VAL A 61 -2.46 -5.18 1.30
CA VAL A 61 -3.23 -3.95 1.58
C VAL A 61 -4.27 -3.78 0.46
N LEU A 62 -5.55 -3.77 0.81
CA LEU A 62 -6.68 -3.56 -0.09
C LEU A 62 -6.93 -2.09 -0.38
N SER A 63 -6.79 -1.23 0.63
CA SER A 63 -6.87 0.22 0.49
C SER A 63 -6.11 0.93 1.61
N ALA A 64 -5.80 2.19 1.37
CA ALA A 64 -5.25 3.10 2.37
C ALA A 64 -5.98 4.44 2.32
N VAL A 65 -6.35 5.00 3.47
CA VAL A 65 -6.70 6.42 3.59
C VAL A 65 -5.40 7.17 3.88
N LEU A 66 -5.08 8.15 3.03
CA LEU A 66 -3.88 8.96 3.16
C LEU A 66 -4.12 10.09 4.17
N ASP A 67 -3.12 10.37 5.01
CA ASP A 67 -3.15 11.56 5.87
C ASP A 67 -3.31 12.85 5.06
N PHE A 68 -2.69 12.88 3.88
CA PHE A 68 -2.86 13.95 2.91
C PHE A 68 -4.25 13.91 2.25
N GLY A 69 -5.18 14.70 2.81
CA GLY A 69 -6.50 14.95 2.23
C GLY A 69 -7.57 13.91 2.57
N GLN A 70 -7.28 12.92 3.42
CA GLN A 70 -8.22 11.88 3.85
C GLN A 70 -8.82 11.12 2.66
N VAL A 71 -7.97 10.81 1.68
CA VAL A 71 -8.40 10.19 0.42
C VAL A 71 -8.13 8.70 0.49
N GLU A 72 -9.16 7.89 0.24
CA GLU A 72 -8.99 6.46 0.04
C GLU A 72 -8.36 6.19 -1.32
N VAL A 73 -7.22 5.50 -1.30
CA VAL A 73 -6.49 5.02 -2.46
C VAL A 73 -6.47 3.49 -2.46
N VAL A 74 -6.60 2.91 -3.65
CA VAL A 74 -6.58 1.45 -3.86
C VAL A 74 -5.38 1.12 -4.75
N PRO A 75 -4.52 0.16 -4.37
CA PRO A 75 -3.33 -0.16 -5.14
C PRO A 75 -3.69 -0.49 -6.61
N GLY A 76 -2.85 -0.03 -7.54
CA GLY A 76 -3.06 -0.20 -8.98
C GLY A 76 -4.13 0.69 -9.61
N ARG A 77 -4.85 1.52 -8.84
CA ARG A 77 -5.94 2.37 -9.35
C ARG A 77 -5.70 3.85 -9.06
N THR A 78 -5.64 4.67 -10.11
CA THR A 78 -5.65 6.13 -9.97
C THR A 78 -7.00 6.61 -9.46
N THR A 79 -7.00 7.30 -8.32
CA THR A 79 -8.19 7.95 -7.74
C THR A 79 -8.21 9.42 -8.18
N THR A 80 -9.34 9.90 -8.69
CA THR A 80 -9.57 11.33 -8.95
C THR A 80 -10.78 11.81 -8.16
N ILE A 81 -10.60 12.88 -7.37
CA ILE A 81 -11.66 13.47 -6.55
C ILE A 81 -11.78 14.98 -6.82
N PRO A 82 -12.98 15.57 -6.70
CA PRO A 82 -13.12 17.02 -6.72
C PRO A 82 -12.52 17.62 -5.44
N THR A 83 -11.84 18.76 -5.58
CA THR A 83 -11.36 19.54 -4.44
C THR A 83 -12.41 20.55 -3.99
N LYS A 84 -12.34 21.00 -2.73
CA LYS A 84 -13.25 22.03 -2.20
C LYS A 84 -13.17 23.36 -2.96
N SER A 85 -12.04 23.65 -3.62
CA SER A 85 -11.83 24.84 -4.44
C SER A 85 -12.26 24.69 -5.91
N GLY A 86 -12.94 23.60 -6.28
CA GLY A 86 -13.45 23.38 -7.64
C GLY A 86 -12.43 22.83 -8.65
N GLY A 87 -11.20 22.54 -8.24
CA GLY A 87 -10.20 21.81 -9.03
C GLY A 87 -10.26 20.30 -8.80
N LYS A 88 -9.24 19.55 -9.25
CA LYS A 88 -9.15 18.09 -9.06
C LYS A 88 -7.96 17.67 -8.19
N GLY A 89 -8.16 16.61 -7.42
CA GLY A 89 -7.12 15.83 -6.77
C GLY A 89 -6.93 14.51 -7.51
N VAL A 90 -5.73 14.20 -7.96
CA VAL A 90 -5.36 12.97 -8.67
C VAL A 90 -4.29 12.25 -7.85
N PHE A 91 -4.53 10.97 -7.58
CA PHE A 91 -3.71 10.13 -6.71
C PHE A 91 -3.43 8.83 -7.44
N THR A 92 -2.18 8.60 -7.83
CA THR A 92 -1.74 7.39 -8.54
C THR A 92 -0.80 6.59 -7.65
N PRO A 93 -1.26 5.45 -7.11
CA PRO A 93 -0.41 4.54 -6.35
C PRO A 93 0.73 3.97 -7.20
N GLY A 94 1.90 3.82 -6.59
CA GLY A 94 2.97 2.96 -7.09
C GLY A 94 2.85 1.55 -6.52
N ALA A 95 3.94 0.77 -6.61
CA ALA A 95 4.00 -0.56 -6.00
C ALA A 95 4.09 -0.46 -4.47
N TRP A 96 3.20 -1.16 -3.77
CA TRP A 96 3.20 -1.26 -2.32
C TRP A 96 3.85 -2.55 -1.85
N THR A 97 4.36 -2.56 -0.63
CA THR A 97 5.00 -3.74 -0.05
C THR A 97 4.54 -3.95 1.38
N VAL A 98 4.26 -5.20 1.72
CA VAL A 98 4.05 -5.67 3.09
C VAL A 98 5.13 -6.70 3.38
N HIS A 99 5.86 -6.49 4.47
CA HIS A 99 6.85 -7.42 4.96
C HIS A 99 6.53 -7.81 6.40
N TYR A 100 6.44 -9.10 6.69
CA TYR A 100 6.13 -9.62 8.01
C TYR A 100 7.17 -10.63 8.48
N LEU A 101 7.69 -10.42 9.68
CA LEU A 101 8.61 -11.33 10.36
C LEU A 101 7.90 -11.98 11.55
N PRO A 102 7.44 -13.24 11.45
CA PRO A 102 6.70 -13.92 12.50
C PRO A 102 7.47 -14.05 13.82
N ALA A 103 8.80 -14.24 13.75
CA ALA A 103 9.65 -14.45 14.91
C ALA A 103 9.61 -13.29 15.92
N THR A 104 9.48 -12.06 15.42
CA THR A 104 9.42 -10.83 16.22
C THR A 104 8.06 -10.13 16.14
N ARG A 105 7.16 -10.65 15.31
CA ARG A 105 5.91 -9.98 14.91
C ARG A 105 6.14 -8.58 14.34
N GLN A 106 7.30 -8.36 13.70
CA GLN A 106 7.58 -7.10 13.02
C GLN A 106 6.74 -7.02 11.75
N LEU A 107 5.96 -5.96 11.61
CA LEU A 107 5.26 -5.61 10.38
C LEU A 107 5.88 -4.35 9.79
N THR A 108 6.21 -4.43 8.51
CA THR A 108 6.64 -3.30 7.69
C THR A 108 5.67 -3.12 6.53
N VAL A 109 5.10 -1.92 6.40
CA VAL A 109 4.24 -1.55 5.28
C VAL A 109 4.84 -0.36 4.57
N ARG A 110 5.03 -0.49 3.26
CA ARG A 110 5.51 0.58 2.39
C ARG A 110 4.41 0.95 1.41
N ILE A 111 3.88 2.15 1.56
CA ILE A 111 2.89 2.76 0.66
C ILE A 111 3.64 3.73 -0.25
N VAL A 112 3.45 3.60 -1.56
CA VAL A 112 4.06 4.48 -2.56
C VAL A 112 2.97 5.22 -3.29
N MET A 113 3.07 6.53 -3.32
CA MET A 113 2.31 7.38 -4.22
C MET A 113 3.23 7.83 -5.35
N ALA A 114 3.10 7.17 -6.51
CA ALA A 114 3.93 7.46 -7.69
C ALA A 114 3.66 8.85 -8.24
N HIS A 115 2.42 9.32 -8.14
CA HIS A 115 2.03 10.68 -8.48
C HIS A 115 0.87 11.16 -7.62
N VAL A 116 0.98 12.38 -7.12
CA VAL A 116 -0.08 13.12 -6.44
C VAL A 116 -0.15 14.49 -7.09
N ARG A 117 -1.35 14.95 -7.43
CA ARG A 117 -1.60 16.31 -7.87
C ARG A 117 -2.90 16.81 -7.27
N VAL A 118 -2.87 17.91 -6.51
CA VAL A 118 -4.06 18.52 -5.91
C VAL A 118 -4.14 19.98 -6.31
N GLU A 119 -5.19 20.33 -7.04
CA GLU A 119 -5.45 21.70 -7.48
C GLU A 119 -6.19 22.50 -6.39
N MET A 120 -5.72 23.73 -6.13
CA MET A 120 -6.21 24.59 -5.05
C MET A 120 -6.32 26.04 -5.51
N ALA A 121 -7.51 26.46 -5.94
CA ALA A 121 -7.81 27.86 -6.30
C ALA A 121 -6.76 28.52 -7.21
N GLY A 122 -6.40 27.85 -8.33
CA GLY A 122 -5.39 28.32 -9.28
C GLY A 122 -3.94 27.93 -8.94
N ASN A 123 -3.70 27.39 -7.74
CA ASN A 123 -2.45 26.75 -7.36
C ASN A 123 -2.55 25.23 -7.51
N ALA A 124 -1.42 24.52 -7.38
CA ALA A 124 -1.42 23.06 -7.29
C ALA A 124 -0.26 22.55 -6.43
N ILE A 125 -0.48 21.51 -5.64
CA ILE A 125 0.60 20.66 -5.11
C ILE A 125 0.76 19.49 -6.07
N GLU A 126 1.98 19.17 -6.46
CA GLU A 126 2.27 18.05 -7.35
C GLU A 126 3.57 17.34 -6.93
N GLY A 127 3.60 16.01 -6.98
CA GLY A 127 4.81 15.25 -6.69
C GLY A 127 4.54 13.79 -6.39
N ALA A 128 5.35 13.21 -5.51
CA ALA A 128 5.28 11.81 -5.11
C ALA A 128 5.63 11.65 -3.62
N SER A 129 5.18 10.57 -3.00
CA SER A 129 5.59 10.20 -1.64
C SER A 129 5.88 8.71 -1.51
N THR A 130 6.66 8.37 -0.50
CA THR A 130 6.78 7.02 0.04
C THR A 130 6.61 7.10 1.54
N ASP A 131 5.71 6.29 2.07
CA ASP A 131 5.38 6.23 3.48
C ASP A 131 5.69 4.80 3.97
N VAL A 132 6.51 4.70 5.00
CA VAL A 132 6.97 3.42 5.56
C VAL A 132 6.55 3.35 7.02
N PHE A 133 5.81 2.31 7.38
CA PHE A 133 5.37 2.01 8.74
C PHE A 133 6.13 0.78 9.20
N VAL A 134 6.83 0.87 10.33
CA VAL A 134 7.65 -0.24 10.85
C VAL A 134 7.38 -0.40 12.33
N GLY A 135 6.99 -1.59 12.77
CA GLY A 135 6.89 -1.86 14.19
C GLY A 135 6.28 -3.21 14.54
N PRO A 136 6.37 -3.61 15.82
CA PRO A 136 5.78 -4.85 16.30
C PRO A 136 4.26 -4.77 16.30
N VAL A 137 3.60 -5.86 15.89
CA VAL A 137 2.14 -5.94 15.90
C VAL A 137 1.60 -6.98 16.87
N GLU A 138 0.62 -6.57 17.65
CA GLU A 138 -0.13 -7.39 18.58
C GLU A 138 -1.52 -7.70 18.01
N GLY A 139 -1.57 -8.65 17.06
CA GLY A 139 -2.81 -8.97 16.33
C GLY A 139 -4.00 -9.32 17.23
N ALA A 140 -3.77 -10.04 18.33
CA ALA A 140 -4.82 -10.39 19.30
C ALA A 140 -5.34 -9.18 20.10
N ALA A 141 -4.48 -8.21 20.39
CA ALA A 141 -4.87 -6.96 21.06
C ALA A 141 -5.44 -5.92 20.07
N GLY A 142 -5.24 -6.14 18.77
CA GLY A 142 -5.62 -5.19 17.73
C GLY A 142 -4.80 -3.89 17.81
N VAL A 143 -3.54 -3.96 18.23
CA VAL A 143 -2.65 -2.80 18.38
C VAL A 143 -1.39 -3.01 17.54
N TRP A 144 -0.99 -1.99 16.80
CA TRP A 144 0.23 -1.97 16.02
C TRP A 144 0.98 -0.66 16.30
N GLU A 145 2.05 -0.75 17.08
CA GLU A 145 2.90 0.40 17.39
C GLU A 145 3.93 0.55 16.29
N THR A 146 3.99 1.71 15.64
CA THR A 146 4.84 1.92 14.46
C THR A 146 5.70 3.15 14.58
N GLN A 147 6.86 3.10 13.93
CA GLN A 147 7.56 4.28 13.43
C GLN A 147 7.08 4.51 12.00
N TRP A 148 6.44 5.65 11.76
CA TRP A 148 6.08 6.12 10.42
C TRP A 148 7.17 7.05 9.91
N THR A 149 7.81 6.67 8.81
CA THR A 149 8.75 7.53 8.07
C THR A 149 8.15 7.92 6.72
N THR A 150 8.07 9.22 6.45
CA THR A 150 7.60 9.76 5.16
C THR A 150 8.75 10.39 4.37
N PHE A 151 8.76 10.13 3.07
CA PHE A 151 9.69 10.68 2.09
C PHE A 151 8.89 11.38 1.00
N THR A 152 8.82 12.70 1.04
CA THR A 152 8.02 13.48 0.09
C THR A 152 8.89 14.19 -0.93
N ARG A 153 8.40 14.25 -2.16
CA ARG A 153 9.00 15.03 -3.26
C ARG A 153 7.92 15.87 -3.90
N TYR A 154 7.42 16.86 -3.15
CA TYR A 154 6.33 17.73 -3.57
C TYR A 154 6.84 19.09 -4.06
N LYS A 155 6.11 19.65 -5.01
CA LYS A 155 6.28 21.03 -5.47
C LYS A 155 4.93 21.72 -5.42
N ALA A 156 4.88 22.89 -4.79
CA ALA A 156 3.76 23.79 -4.93
C ALA A 156 3.96 24.68 -6.16
N ARG A 157 2.96 24.73 -7.04
CA ARG A 157 2.88 25.65 -8.16
C ARG A 157 1.85 26.72 -7.87
N THR A 158 2.24 27.98 -8.00
CA THR A 158 1.32 29.12 -7.85
C THR A 158 0.57 29.42 -9.15
N ALA A 159 -0.47 30.23 -9.09
CA ALA A 159 -1.17 30.75 -10.28
C ALA A 159 -0.22 31.50 -11.25
N SER A 160 0.84 32.13 -10.73
CA SER A 160 1.90 32.77 -11.54
C SER A 160 2.90 31.78 -12.15
N ARG A 161 2.66 30.47 -12.00
CA ARG A 161 3.55 29.37 -12.41
C ARG A 161 4.90 29.33 -11.68
N THR A 162 5.03 30.03 -10.55
CA THR A 162 6.20 29.89 -9.68
C THR A 162 6.15 28.54 -8.99
N SER A 163 7.28 27.84 -8.90
CA SER A 163 7.38 26.56 -8.20
C SER A 163 8.17 26.74 -6.90
N VAL A 164 7.62 26.22 -5.81
CA VAL A 164 8.28 26.12 -4.50
C VAL A 164 8.48 24.64 -4.19
N ASP A 165 9.69 24.26 -3.79
CA ASP A 165 9.99 22.90 -3.36
C ASP A 165 9.46 22.67 -1.94
N LEU A 166 8.73 21.58 -1.73
CA LEU A 166 8.14 21.16 -0.45
C LEU A 166 8.65 19.77 -0.05
N SER A 167 9.73 19.31 -0.67
CA SER A 167 10.33 18.00 -0.36
C SER A 167 10.90 18.00 1.06
N THR A 168 10.82 16.86 1.74
CA THR A 168 11.59 16.63 2.96
C THR A 168 13.08 16.66 2.63
N GLU A 169 13.87 17.48 3.32
CA GLU A 169 15.32 17.59 3.08
C GLU A 169 16.03 16.29 3.46
N GLY A 170 16.95 15.82 2.61
CA GLY A 170 17.81 14.68 2.88
C GLY A 170 17.23 13.30 2.54
N LEU A 171 18.05 12.27 2.72
CA LEU A 171 17.67 10.87 2.51
C LEU A 171 16.99 10.24 3.74
N ASP A 172 16.90 10.98 4.84
CA ASP A 172 16.56 10.41 6.15
C ASP A 172 15.05 10.37 6.43
N GLY A 173 14.24 11.07 5.61
CA GLY A 173 12.79 11.17 5.77
C GLY A 173 12.38 11.87 7.07
N GLN A 174 11.08 12.06 7.26
CA GLN A 174 10.53 12.53 8.55
C GLN A 174 9.91 11.35 9.29
N THR A 175 10.41 11.06 10.49
CA THR A 175 9.95 9.93 11.31
C THR A 175 9.17 10.39 12.53
N GLN A 176 8.04 9.73 12.80
CA GLN A 176 7.26 9.95 14.02
C GLN A 176 6.57 8.65 14.47
N PRO A 177 6.33 8.46 15.78
CA PRO A 177 5.57 7.33 16.28
C PRO A 177 4.09 7.45 15.87
N VAL A 178 3.50 6.35 15.43
CA VAL A 178 2.06 6.21 15.14
C VAL A 178 1.58 4.87 15.66
N THR A 179 0.48 4.87 16.41
CA THR A 179 -0.18 3.64 16.84
C THR A 179 -1.40 3.40 15.98
N PHE A 180 -1.53 2.23 15.37
CA PHE A 180 -2.76 1.80 14.73
C PHE A 180 -3.58 0.91 15.66
N ARG A 181 -4.88 1.09 15.61
CA ARG A 181 -5.86 0.21 16.24
C ARG A 181 -6.72 -0.47 15.20
N LYS A 182 -6.93 -1.76 15.39
CA LYS A 182 -7.90 -2.52 14.60
C LYS A 182 -9.30 -2.04 14.93
N THR A 183 -10.10 -1.73 13.93
CA THR A 183 -11.51 -1.34 14.09
C THR A 183 -12.41 -2.55 13.82
N ALA A 184 -13.54 -2.63 14.50
CA ALA A 184 -14.60 -3.57 14.11
C ALA A 184 -15.14 -3.16 12.72
N ASP A 185 -15.34 -4.15 11.86
CA ASP A 185 -15.99 -3.97 10.56
C ASP A 185 -17.49 -3.66 10.71
#